data_AF-A0A5J4QAG6-F1
#
_entry.id   AF-A0A5J4QAG6-F1
#
_cell.length_a   1.000
_cell.length_b   1.000
_cell.length_c   1.000
_cell.angle_alpha   90.00
_cell.angle_beta   90.00
_cell.angle_gamma   90.00
#
_symmetry.space_group_name_H-M   'P 1'
#
loop_
_entity.id
_entity.type
_entity.pdbx_description
1 polymer ?
#
loop_
_entity_poly.entity_id
_entity_poly.type
_entity_poly.pdbx_seq_one_letter_code
_entity_poly.pdbx_strand_id
1 'polypeptide(L)' 'MYPTDLTETQWQFIEKVLLPQERKRKHSLQQIWNALFYLVK' A
#
# COMPACT_ATOMS: atom_id res chain seq x y z
N MET A 1 3.67 3.27 17.18
CA MET A 1 3.56 2.59 15.87
C MET A 1 2.11 2.18 15.73
N TYR A 2 1.33 2.86 14.89
CA TYR A 2 -0.11 2.59 14.80
C TYR A 2 -0.34 1.29 14.03
N PRO A 3 -1.19 0.36 14.50
CA PRO A 3 -1.42 -0.94 13.87
C PRO A 3 -2.26 -0.87 12.58
N THR A 4 -2.25 0.27 11.89
CA THR A 4 -3.09 0.53 10.69
C THR A 4 -2.28 0.46 9.39
N ASP A 5 -0.96 0.34 9.48
CA ASP A 5 -0.10 0.16 8.32
C ASP A 5 -0.21 -1.27 7.77
N LEU A 6 -0.26 -1.42 6.44
CA LEU A 6 -0.23 -2.73 5.79
C LEU A 6 1.08 -3.44 6.11
N THR A 7 1.00 -4.72 6.48
CA THR A 7 2.19 -5.55 6.61
C THR A 7 2.81 -5.80 5.23
N GLU A 8 4.12 -6.06 5.20
CA GLU A 8 4.85 -6.23 3.95
C GLU A 8 4.31 -7.40 3.11
N THR A 9 3.87 -8.47 3.77
CA THR A 9 3.23 -9.62 3.11
C THR A 9 1.88 -9.25 2.47
N GLN A 10 1.08 -8.41 3.12
CA GLN A 10 -0.17 -7.90 2.56
C GLN A 10 0.09 -6.98 1.37
N TRP A 11 1.09 -6.10 1.49
CA TRP A 11 1.48 -5.20 0.40
C TRP A 11 1.95 -5.98 -0.84
N GLN A 12 2.82 -6.97 -0.66
CA GLN A 12 3.31 -7.81 -1.77
C GLN A 12 2.19 -8.56 -2.49
N PHE A 13 1.14 -8.99 -1.78
CA PHE A 13 -0.02 -9.61 -2.40
C PHE A 13 -0.81 -8.61 -3.24
N ILE A 14 -1.13 -7.43 -2.67
CA ILE A 14 -1.82 -6.33 -3.34
C ILE A 14 -1.06 -5.89 -4.59
N GLU A 15 0.26 -5.75 -4.48
CA GLU A 15 1.13 -5.36 -5.58
C GLU A 15 1.08 -6.39 -6.72
N LYS A 16 1.22 -7.69 -6.42
CA LYS A 16 1.14 -8.73 -7.45
C LYS A 16 -0.23 -8.84 -8.12
N VAL A 17 -1.31 -8.63 -7.37
CA VAL A 17 -2.68 -8.83 -7.88
C VAL A 17 -3.21 -7.59 -8.60
N LEU A 18 -3.01 -6.40 -8.05
CA LEU A 18 -3.59 -5.15 -8.55
C LEU A 18 -2.63 -4.33 -9.40
N LEU A 19 -1.32 -4.58 -9.30
CA LEU A 19 -0.27 -3.88 -10.02
C LEU A 19 0.56 -4.85 -10.87
N PRO A 20 -0.06 -5.58 -11.83
CA PRO A 20 0.67 -6.52 -12.68
C PRO A 20 1.72 -5.84 -13.58
N GLN A 21 1.72 -4.51 -13.66
CA GLN A 21 2.75 -3.73 -14.34
C GLN A 21 3.34 -2.66 -13.41
N GLU A 22 4.65 -2.79 -13.17
CA GLU A 22 5.50 -1.82 -12.51
C GLU A 22 5.57 -0.52 -13.35
N ARG A 23 5.13 0.59 -12.78
CA ARG A 23 5.27 1.92 -13.38
C ARG A 23 6.02 2.81 -12.40
N LYS A 24 6.93 3.65 -12.90
CA LYS A 24 7.59 4.65 -12.07
C LYS A 24 6.56 5.67 -11.59
N ARG A 25 6.32 5.69 -10.28
CA ARG A 25 5.43 6.64 -9.61
C ARG A 25 6.26 7.59 -8.76
N LYS A 26 5.82 8.84 -8.67
CA LYS A 26 6.42 9.86 -7.79
C LYS A 26 6.26 9.52 -6.30
N HIS A 27 5.21 8.79 -5.96
CA HIS A 27 4.87 8.39 -4.59
C HIS A 27 4.65 6.89 -4.50
N SER A 28 5.05 6.27 -3.39
CA SER A 28 4.80 4.86 -3.13
C SER A 28 3.30 4.64 -2.92
N LEU A 29 2.73 3.66 -3.62
CA LEU A 29 1.33 3.33 -3.40
C LEU A 29 1.10 2.79 -1.99
N GLN A 30 2.05 2.06 -1.40
CA GLN A 30 1.94 1.56 -0.03
C GLN A 30 1.66 2.71 0.95
N GLN A 31 2.37 3.84 0.78
CA GLN A 31 2.17 5.03 1.61
C GLN A 31 0.79 5.66 1.39
N ILE A 32 0.29 5.66 0.15
CA ILE A 32 -1.06 6.15 -0.17
C ILE A 32 -2.13 5.24 0.48
N TRP A 33 -1.96 3.94 0.40
CA TRP A 33 -2.86 2.96 1.03
C TRP A 33 -2.86 3.11 2.56
N ASN A 34 -1.69 3.22 3.19
CA ASN A 34 -1.60 3.45 4.63
C ASN A 34 -2.27 4.77 5.04
N ALA A 35 -2.09 5.84 4.25
CA ALA A 35 -2.76 7.12 4.49
C ALA A 35 -4.30 7.01 4.36
N LEU A 36 -4.80 6.29 3.35
CA LEU A 36 -6.23 6.02 3.19
C LEU A 36 -6.79 5.21 4.37
N PHE A 37 -6.10 4.14 4.79
CA PHE A 37 -6.51 3.35 5.96
C PHE A 37 -6.49 4.17 7.26
N TYR A 38 -5.57 5.11 7.39
CA TYR A 38 -5.55 6.04 8.50
C TYR A 38 -6.73 7.02 8.47
N LEU A 39 -7.17 7.46 7.30
CA LEU A 39 -8.33 8.35 7.15
C LEU A 39 -9.67 7.64 7.35
N VAL A 40 -9.74 6.34 7.06
CA VAL A 40 -10.97 5.52 7.20
C VAL A 40 -11.14 4.95 8.62
N LYS A 41 -10.16 5.14 9.51
CA LYS A 41 -10.27 4.86 10.96
C LYS A 41 -11.44 5.60 11.60
#